data_AF-A0A8T4N9D6-F1
#
_entry.id   AF-A0A8T4N9D6-F1
#
_cell.length_a   1.000
_cell.length_b   1.000
_cell.length_c   1.000
_cell.angle_alpha   90.00
_cell.angle_beta   90.00
_cell.angle_gamma   90.00
#
_symmetry.space_group_name_H-M   'P 1'
#
loop_
_entity.id
_entity.type
_entity.pdbx_description
1 polymer ?
#
loop_
_entity_poly.entity_id
_entity_poly.type
_entity_poly.pdbx_seq_one_letter_code
_entity_poly.pdbx_strand_id
1 'polypeptide(L)'
;MKREFMMGFVFVLLSFSLASAGSCSDDQTIMRLYSATNSHVSAWDQNVASYVEEICYADIFGTAYSGTSPHVCTGLNRVVSLSSSSNAHASTTSDAVYNYNVCYGDLECVYDSSAGNACSNGGKIVARLFSNSNAHVSYASGSYPVKVCCNSIGVYWTDMNGNRISNAEIGDTVKLVARGVSSGNFEIKEDDVVLDDNIRTGASAIVGNAVGSDWVGVWTINNADMAKTSGDWDEFYFEIGGKVSEYLDIDHVGSDDIMNVSIITPYCGQYFDEGVVSNIVVSTSDTDDLITGTVKVNGIEKNFSNAGISFAHTFGSPGNFQVVAEVLNDRGKKSRAISNIMVLDKNAGSYVDGEYVAACIKEPKDFTNIHGSVVDFDASTTLGIRASGGSFVEIRPTQGGVFSWYWTFYPQNIKRNLLNTSNTSAYIFTATFPIAGDNSASLRVEI
;
A
#
# COMPACT_ATOMS: atom_id res chain seq x y z
N MET A 1 -35.25 -71.33 26.54
CA MET A 1 -34.10 -70.59 25.97
C MET A 1 -34.54 -69.15 25.70
N LYS A 2 -34.29 -68.24 26.64
CA LYS A 2 -34.47 -66.79 26.45
C LYS A 2 -33.07 -66.18 26.55
N ARG A 3 -32.63 -65.53 25.48
CA ARG A 3 -31.34 -64.84 25.36
C ARG A 3 -31.57 -63.41 25.84
N GLU A 4 -30.91 -63.00 26.91
CA GLU A 4 -30.87 -61.60 27.32
C GLU A 4 -29.83 -60.86 26.48
N PHE A 5 -30.21 -59.69 25.98
CA PHE A 5 -29.36 -58.79 25.20
C PHE A 5 -28.94 -57.65 26.13
N MET A 6 -27.69 -57.68 26.57
CA MET A 6 -27.08 -56.67 27.44
C MET A 6 -26.47 -55.59 26.56
N MET A 7 -27.07 -54.40 26.54
CA MET A 7 -26.63 -53.25 25.76
C MET A 7 -25.70 -52.40 26.63
N GLY A 8 -24.38 -52.54 26.41
CA GLY A 8 -23.35 -51.75 27.10
C GLY A 8 -23.27 -50.34 26.54
N PHE A 9 -23.51 -49.34 27.39
CA PHE A 9 -23.32 -47.93 27.09
C PHE A 9 -21.83 -47.59 27.20
N VAL A 10 -21.17 -47.31 26.07
CA VAL A 10 -19.79 -46.81 26.03
C VAL A 10 -19.83 -45.31 26.34
N PHE A 11 -19.39 -44.96 27.54
CA PHE A 11 -19.14 -43.57 27.94
C PHE A 11 -17.84 -43.09 27.28
N VAL A 12 -17.95 -42.31 26.20
CA VAL A 12 -16.82 -41.59 25.61
C VAL A 12 -16.48 -40.42 26.55
N LEU A 13 -15.43 -40.60 27.37
CA LEU A 13 -14.80 -39.53 28.13
C LEU A 13 -14.12 -38.58 27.12
N LEU A 14 -14.80 -37.48 26.80
CA LEU A 14 -14.19 -36.32 26.16
C LEU A 14 -13.14 -35.74 27.13
N SER A 15 -11.86 -35.99 26.83
CA SER A 15 -10.74 -35.29 27.45
C SER A 15 -10.76 -33.84 26.99
N PHE A 16 -11.38 -32.97 27.78
CA PHE A 16 -11.10 -31.55 27.71
C PHE A 16 -9.68 -31.34 28.22
N SER A 17 -8.78 -30.93 27.33
CA SER A 17 -7.51 -30.34 27.71
C SER A 17 -7.81 -29.04 28.46
N LEU A 18 -7.71 -29.09 29.79
CA LEU A 18 -7.58 -27.91 30.61
C LEU A 18 -6.20 -27.32 30.28
N ALA A 19 -6.16 -26.18 29.60
CA ALA A 19 -4.96 -25.38 29.50
C ALA A 19 -4.60 -24.94 30.94
N SER A 20 -3.52 -25.50 31.48
CA SER A 20 -2.88 -24.99 32.69
C SER A 20 -2.35 -23.60 32.37
N ALA A 21 -2.56 -22.63 33.27
CA ALA A 21 -1.85 -21.36 33.24
C ALA A 21 -0.34 -21.66 33.21
N GLY A 22 0.32 -21.33 32.11
CA GLY A 22 1.77 -21.43 31.99
C GLY A 22 2.40 -20.25 32.72
N SER A 23 3.24 -20.51 33.70
CA SER A 23 4.21 -19.49 34.12
C SER A 23 5.21 -19.32 32.98
N CYS A 24 5.42 -18.09 32.51
CA CYS A 24 6.43 -17.81 31.49
C CYS A 24 7.60 -17.01 32.09
N SER A 25 8.75 -17.04 31.42
CA SER A 25 9.86 -16.17 31.79
C SER A 25 9.51 -14.71 31.53
N ASP A 26 10.16 -13.78 32.24
CA ASP A 26 9.86 -12.35 32.14
C ASP A 26 9.95 -11.82 30.69
N ASP A 27 10.89 -12.32 29.90
CA ASP A 27 11.07 -12.02 28.47
C ASP A 27 9.99 -12.63 27.55
N GLN A 28 9.08 -13.44 28.11
CA GLN A 28 7.88 -13.97 27.47
C GLN A 28 6.59 -13.36 28.04
N THR A 29 6.65 -12.63 29.16
CA THR A 29 5.49 -12.04 29.83
C THR A 29 5.15 -10.66 29.25
N ILE A 30 3.97 -10.53 28.63
CA ILE A 30 3.46 -9.24 28.14
C ILE A 30 3.04 -8.34 29.30
N MET A 31 2.19 -8.87 30.18
CA MET A 31 1.70 -8.22 31.40
C MET A 31 1.14 -9.26 32.37
N ARG A 32 0.89 -8.84 33.61
CA ARG A 32 0.33 -9.70 34.66
C ARG A 32 -1.06 -9.25 35.09
N LEU A 33 -1.89 -10.20 35.47
CA LEU A 33 -3.25 -10.02 35.98
C LEU A 33 -3.34 -10.51 37.44
N TYR A 34 -4.13 -9.81 38.25
CA TYR A 34 -4.57 -10.26 39.57
C TYR A 34 -5.51 -11.47 39.49
N SER A 35 -6.37 -11.54 38.46
CA SER A 35 -7.25 -12.69 38.21
C SER A 35 -7.53 -12.92 36.73
N ALA A 36 -7.97 -14.12 36.37
CA ALA A 36 -8.21 -14.52 34.99
C ALA A 36 -9.34 -13.74 34.27
N THR A 37 -10.39 -13.32 34.99
CA THR A 37 -11.66 -12.90 34.37
C THR A 37 -12.08 -11.47 34.69
N ASN A 38 -11.51 -10.87 35.73
CA ASN A 38 -11.82 -9.50 36.14
C ASN A 38 -10.66 -8.97 36.98
N SER A 39 -9.81 -8.16 36.35
CA SER A 39 -8.49 -7.90 36.92
C SER A 39 -8.03 -6.46 36.80
N HIS A 40 -7.37 -6.00 37.86
CA HIS A 40 -6.34 -4.97 37.71
C HIS A 40 -5.11 -5.55 37.01
N VAL A 41 -4.32 -4.69 36.40
CA VAL A 41 -3.12 -5.08 35.63
C VAL A 41 -1.86 -4.64 36.36
N SER A 42 -0.81 -5.43 36.19
CA SER A 42 0.55 -5.08 36.57
C SER A 42 1.50 -5.29 35.40
N ALA A 43 2.52 -4.45 35.29
CA ALA A 43 3.60 -4.65 34.35
C ALA A 43 4.43 -5.89 34.69
N TRP A 44 5.08 -6.44 33.68
CA TRP A 44 5.88 -7.68 33.74
C TRP A 44 7.01 -7.62 34.77
N ASP A 45 7.60 -6.45 35.01
CA ASP A 45 8.76 -6.25 35.89
C ASP A 45 8.39 -6.01 37.35
N GLN A 46 7.09 -5.87 37.65
CA GLN A 46 6.64 -5.60 39.01
C GLN A 46 6.52 -6.90 39.78
N ASN A 47 7.21 -6.96 40.92
CA ASN A 47 7.06 -8.04 41.87
C ASN A 47 5.85 -7.78 42.77
N VAL A 48 4.72 -8.37 42.39
CA VAL A 48 3.48 -8.31 43.15
C VAL A 48 2.99 -9.73 43.39
N ALA A 49 3.17 -10.21 44.62
CA ALA A 49 2.82 -11.57 45.07
C ALA A 49 1.36 -11.99 44.84
N SER A 50 0.50 -11.06 44.42
CA SER A 50 -0.92 -11.27 44.12
C SER A 50 -1.28 -11.27 42.63
N TYR A 51 -0.33 -11.02 41.72
CA TYR A 51 -0.56 -11.03 40.26
C TYR A 51 0.03 -12.31 39.68
N VAL A 52 -0.68 -13.41 39.91
CA VAL A 52 -0.23 -14.77 39.60
C VAL A 52 -0.58 -15.22 38.19
N GLU A 53 -1.42 -14.46 37.50
CA GLU A 53 -1.89 -14.74 36.15
C GLU A 53 -1.00 -13.98 35.15
N GLU A 54 -0.39 -14.68 34.19
CA GLU A 54 0.54 -14.09 33.23
C GLU A 54 -0.03 -14.13 31.81
N ILE A 55 0.08 -13.03 31.08
CA ILE A 55 -0.25 -12.98 29.66
C ILE A 55 1.03 -13.26 28.89
N CYS A 56 1.21 -14.51 28.49
CA CYS A 56 2.44 -14.98 27.87
C CYS A 56 2.36 -14.92 26.33
N TYR A 57 3.39 -14.36 25.71
CA TYR A 57 3.49 -14.26 24.25
C TYR A 57 3.42 -15.64 23.59
N ALA A 58 4.22 -16.59 24.06
CA ALA A 58 4.31 -17.93 23.48
C ALA A 58 2.98 -18.70 23.53
N ASP A 59 2.17 -18.49 24.56
CA ASP A 59 0.86 -19.11 24.69
C ASP A 59 -0.15 -18.58 23.66
N ILE A 60 0.01 -17.31 23.26
CA ILE A 60 -0.89 -16.64 22.31
C ILE A 60 -0.48 -16.92 20.86
N PHE A 61 0.82 -16.90 20.58
CA PHE A 61 1.37 -16.98 19.22
C PHE A 61 1.99 -18.34 18.88
N GLY A 62 2.00 -19.28 19.82
CA GLY A 62 2.48 -20.65 19.63
C GLY A 62 4.01 -20.79 19.56
N THR A 63 4.75 -19.69 19.61
CA THR A 63 6.22 -19.64 19.52
C THR A 63 6.80 -18.64 20.50
N ALA A 64 7.96 -18.95 21.09
CA ALA A 64 8.63 -18.03 22.00
C ALA A 64 9.18 -16.80 21.25
N TYR A 65 9.01 -15.62 21.83
CA TYR A 65 9.62 -14.40 21.30
C TYR A 65 11.14 -14.45 21.46
N SER A 66 11.90 -14.27 20.38
CA SER A 66 13.36 -14.37 20.39
C SER A 66 14.08 -13.01 20.29
N GLY A 67 13.34 -11.91 20.16
CA GLY A 67 13.91 -10.57 20.06
C GLY A 67 14.47 -10.05 21.38
N THR A 68 15.41 -9.12 21.32
CA THR A 68 16.01 -8.51 22.51
C THR A 68 15.11 -7.43 23.11
N SER A 69 15.02 -7.37 24.43
CA SER A 69 14.29 -6.31 25.17
C SER A 69 12.82 -6.14 24.72
N PRO A 70 11.98 -7.20 24.80
CA PRO A 70 10.60 -7.17 24.29
C PRO A 70 9.78 -6.00 24.82
N HIS A 71 9.99 -5.55 26.06
CA HIS A 71 9.12 -4.56 26.67
C HIS A 71 9.42 -3.10 26.31
N VAL A 72 10.42 -2.84 25.46
CA VAL A 72 10.76 -1.48 25.02
C VAL A 72 9.67 -0.94 24.09
N CYS A 73 9.09 0.20 24.44
CA CYS A 73 8.11 0.89 23.60
C CYS A 73 8.77 1.55 22.38
N THR A 74 8.43 1.10 21.19
CA THR A 74 8.89 1.66 19.90
C THR A 74 7.89 2.63 19.28
N GLY A 75 6.70 2.78 19.89
CA GLY A 75 5.59 3.58 19.39
C GLY A 75 4.57 2.78 18.57
N LEU A 76 5.01 1.67 17.96
CA LEU A 76 4.14 0.75 17.20
C LEU A 76 3.69 -0.45 18.03
N ASN A 77 4.50 -0.86 19.01
CA ASN A 77 4.31 -2.11 19.75
C ASN A 77 3.53 -2.00 21.06
N ARG A 78 2.67 -0.99 21.18
CA ARG A 78 1.86 -0.78 22.38
C ARG A 78 0.68 -1.76 22.41
N VAL A 79 0.59 -2.52 23.49
CA VAL A 79 -0.51 -3.45 23.77
C VAL A 79 -1.66 -2.69 24.45
N VAL A 80 -1.39 -2.06 25.59
CA VAL A 80 -2.36 -1.27 26.37
C VAL A 80 -1.65 -0.16 27.14
N SER A 81 -2.41 0.83 27.61
CA SER A 81 -1.92 1.86 28.52
C SER A 81 -2.54 1.69 29.91
N LEU A 82 -1.74 1.87 30.95
CA LEU A 82 -2.10 1.63 32.35
C LEU A 82 -2.07 2.93 33.16
N SER A 83 -2.93 3.03 34.17
CA SER A 83 -2.96 4.17 35.10
C SER A 83 -1.79 4.20 36.10
N SER A 84 -1.03 3.11 36.19
CA SER A 84 0.13 2.90 37.07
C SER A 84 0.90 1.67 36.58
N SER A 85 2.13 1.44 37.05
CA SER A 85 2.88 0.21 36.74
C SER A 85 2.30 -1.05 37.39
N SER A 86 1.51 -0.90 38.47
CA SER A 86 0.81 -1.99 39.15
C SER A 86 -0.51 -1.51 39.75
N ASN A 87 -1.42 -2.44 40.04
CA ASN A 87 -2.76 -2.13 40.54
C ASN A 87 -3.49 -1.11 39.67
N ALA A 88 -3.37 -1.30 38.36
CA ALA A 88 -3.80 -0.34 37.37
C ALA A 88 -5.07 -0.78 36.66
N HIS A 89 -5.85 0.22 36.24
CA HIS A 89 -6.83 0.05 35.18
C HIS A 89 -6.15 0.25 33.82
N ALA A 90 -6.71 -0.40 32.80
CA ALA A 90 -6.23 -0.31 31.43
C ALA A 90 -7.05 0.69 30.59
N SER A 91 -6.43 1.17 29.53
CA SER A 91 -7.02 2.03 28.50
C SER A 91 -6.48 1.67 27.12
N THR A 92 -7.31 1.86 26.11
CA THR A 92 -6.94 1.77 24.69
C THR A 92 -6.18 3.02 24.22
N THR A 93 -6.20 4.11 24.99
CA THR A 93 -5.48 5.36 24.71
C THR A 93 -4.35 5.60 25.71
N SER A 94 -3.24 6.17 25.23
CA SER A 94 -2.17 6.70 26.07
C SER A 94 -2.40 8.21 26.26
N ASP A 95 -2.48 8.66 27.51
CA ASP A 95 -2.68 10.06 27.88
C ASP A 95 -2.06 10.36 29.25
N ALA A 96 -2.32 11.55 29.80
CA ALA A 96 -1.76 11.96 31.10
C ALA A 96 -2.24 11.11 32.29
N VAL A 97 -3.40 10.43 32.17
CA VAL A 97 -3.96 9.53 33.19
C VAL A 97 -3.44 8.11 32.98
N TYR A 98 -3.25 7.69 31.73
CA TYR A 98 -2.73 6.37 31.34
C TYR A 98 -1.35 6.52 30.68
N ASN A 99 -0.38 6.98 31.45
CA ASN A 99 0.95 7.31 30.95
C ASN A 99 1.94 6.13 30.96
N TYR A 100 1.57 4.99 31.55
CA TYR A 100 2.40 3.79 31.59
C TYR A 100 1.99 2.84 30.47
N ASN A 101 2.80 2.72 29.41
CA ASN A 101 2.48 1.85 28.29
C ASN A 101 3.06 0.45 28.49
N VAL A 102 2.21 -0.57 28.35
CA VAL A 102 2.65 -1.95 28.15
C VAL A 102 2.93 -2.11 26.66
N CYS A 103 4.20 -2.32 26.33
CA CYS A 103 4.66 -2.58 24.98
C CYS A 103 5.28 -3.97 24.91
N TYR A 104 5.23 -4.60 23.75
CA TYR A 104 5.79 -5.92 23.61
C TYR A 104 6.27 -6.24 22.19
N GLY A 105 7.56 -6.54 22.10
CA GLY A 105 8.26 -7.09 20.96
C GLY A 105 7.86 -6.46 19.63
N ASP A 106 7.38 -7.31 18.75
CA ASP A 106 6.87 -7.04 17.41
C ASP A 106 5.34 -7.07 17.34
N LEU A 107 4.64 -6.88 18.46
CA LEU A 107 3.19 -6.83 18.43
C LEU A 107 2.71 -5.55 17.76
N GLU A 108 1.67 -5.62 16.95
CA GLU A 108 0.86 -4.46 16.53
C GLU A 108 -0.59 -4.73 16.87
N CYS A 109 -1.15 -3.86 17.70
CA CYS A 109 -2.43 -4.10 18.35
C CYS A 109 -3.50 -3.11 17.89
N VAL A 110 -4.69 -3.64 17.58
CA VAL A 110 -5.92 -2.87 17.40
C VAL A 110 -6.91 -3.22 18.50
N TYR A 111 -7.84 -2.30 18.76
CA TYR A 111 -8.89 -2.48 19.76
C TYR A 111 -10.22 -2.68 19.06
N ASP A 112 -10.80 -3.86 19.23
CA ASP A 112 -11.95 -4.31 18.46
C ASP A 112 -13.15 -4.62 19.38
N SER A 113 -14.24 -3.89 19.17
CA SER A 113 -15.50 -4.05 19.93
C SER A 113 -16.58 -4.82 19.15
N SER A 114 -16.23 -5.43 18.01
CA SER A 114 -17.15 -6.25 17.22
C SER A 114 -17.52 -7.56 17.93
N ALA A 115 -18.71 -8.07 17.64
CA ALA A 115 -19.22 -9.31 18.21
C ALA A 115 -18.40 -10.54 17.76
N GLY A 116 -18.38 -11.59 18.60
CA GLY A 116 -17.67 -12.84 18.32
C GLY A 116 -16.23 -12.89 18.86
N ASN A 117 -15.51 -13.95 18.47
CA ASN A 117 -14.15 -14.25 18.95
C ASN A 117 -13.06 -14.10 17.88
N ALA A 118 -13.39 -13.52 16.73
CA ALA A 118 -12.42 -13.14 15.71
C ALA A 118 -11.97 -11.68 15.93
N CYS A 119 -10.73 -11.38 15.57
CA CYS A 119 -10.20 -10.03 15.53
C CYS A 119 -10.38 -9.40 14.14
N SER A 120 -10.76 -8.13 14.09
CA SER A 120 -10.92 -7.39 12.83
C SER A 120 -9.65 -7.30 11.98
N ASN A 121 -8.46 -7.34 12.60
CA ASN A 121 -7.16 -7.36 11.92
C ASN A 121 -6.61 -8.78 11.68
N GLY A 122 -7.43 -9.83 11.84
CA GLY A 122 -7.00 -11.23 11.73
C GLY A 122 -6.10 -11.73 12.86
N GLY A 123 -5.75 -10.87 13.83
CA GLY A 123 -4.80 -11.20 14.88
C GLY A 123 -5.35 -12.04 16.01
N LYS A 124 -4.48 -12.25 17.01
CA LYS A 124 -4.83 -13.01 18.21
C LYS A 124 -5.30 -12.05 19.30
N ILE A 125 -6.32 -12.48 20.06
CA ILE A 125 -6.77 -11.73 21.24
C ILE A 125 -5.72 -11.93 22.32
N VAL A 126 -5.00 -10.87 22.69
CA VAL A 126 -4.02 -10.89 23.79
C VAL A 126 -4.73 -10.78 25.14
N ALA A 127 -5.73 -9.90 25.22
CA ALA A 127 -6.56 -9.69 26.40
C ALA A 127 -7.90 -9.05 26.01
N ARG A 128 -8.83 -8.95 26.96
CA ARG A 128 -10.08 -8.21 26.78
C ARG A 128 -10.32 -7.19 27.88
N LEU A 129 -10.82 -6.02 27.51
CA LEU A 129 -11.11 -4.90 28.41
C LEU A 129 -12.63 -4.71 28.56
N PHE A 130 -13.06 -4.43 29.79
CA PHE A 130 -14.47 -4.15 30.09
C PHE A 130 -15.02 -2.94 29.33
N SER A 131 -14.17 -1.93 29.10
CA SER A 131 -14.47 -0.67 28.40
C SER A 131 -13.20 -0.12 27.73
N ASN A 132 -13.30 0.96 26.95
CA ASN A 132 -12.12 1.56 26.29
C ASN A 132 -11.15 2.24 27.26
N SER A 133 -11.61 2.64 28.45
CA SER A 133 -10.81 3.32 29.47
C SER A 133 -11.29 2.91 30.85
N ASN A 134 -10.47 3.12 31.88
CA ASN A 134 -10.77 2.76 33.26
C ASN A 134 -11.23 1.30 33.38
N ALA A 135 -10.60 0.44 32.58
CA ALA A 135 -11.09 -0.90 32.34
C ALA A 135 -10.37 -1.92 33.21
N HIS A 136 -11.14 -2.86 33.72
CA HIS A 136 -10.61 -4.14 34.17
C HIS A 136 -10.30 -5.00 32.95
N VAL A 137 -9.33 -5.89 33.11
CA VAL A 137 -8.84 -6.79 32.06
C VAL A 137 -9.18 -8.23 32.39
N SER A 138 -9.38 -9.03 31.35
CA SER A 138 -9.55 -10.48 31.42
C SER A 138 -8.69 -11.17 30.35
N TYR A 139 -8.48 -12.47 30.50
CA TYR A 139 -7.87 -13.29 29.45
C TYR A 139 -8.63 -13.21 28.12
N ALA A 140 -7.97 -13.65 27.06
CA ALA A 140 -8.53 -13.77 25.71
C ALA A 140 -9.86 -14.54 25.66
N SER A 141 -10.01 -15.56 26.51
CA SER A 141 -11.21 -16.40 26.66
C SER A 141 -12.35 -15.74 27.45
N GLY A 142 -12.14 -14.56 28.02
CA GLY A 142 -13.15 -13.78 28.72
C GLY A 142 -14.27 -13.28 27.81
N SER A 143 -15.28 -12.65 28.41
CA SER A 143 -16.47 -12.14 27.71
C SER A 143 -16.51 -10.61 27.57
N TYR A 144 -15.46 -9.92 27.99
CA TYR A 144 -15.39 -8.46 27.91
C TYR A 144 -15.43 -7.96 26.45
N PRO A 145 -16.13 -6.84 26.20
CA PRO A 145 -16.53 -6.44 24.86
C PRO A 145 -15.40 -5.91 24.00
N VAL A 146 -14.35 -5.32 24.60
CA VAL A 146 -13.22 -4.75 23.85
C VAL A 146 -12.10 -5.79 23.78
N LYS A 147 -11.79 -6.29 22.60
CA LYS A 147 -10.68 -7.21 22.34
C LYS A 147 -9.40 -6.42 22.07
N VAL A 148 -8.29 -6.77 22.73
CA VAL A 148 -6.94 -6.32 22.36
C VAL A 148 -6.40 -7.31 21.34
N CYS A 149 -6.49 -6.95 20.08
CA CYS A 149 -6.19 -7.82 18.95
C CYS A 149 -4.80 -7.49 18.41
N CYS A 150 -3.82 -8.36 18.66
CA CYS A 150 -2.44 -8.12 18.24
C CYS A 150 -1.99 -9.12 17.18
N ASN A 151 -1.18 -8.63 16.24
CA ASN A 151 -0.39 -9.43 15.32
C ASN A 151 1.06 -9.38 15.75
N SER A 152 1.71 -10.55 15.85
CA SER A 152 3.17 -10.66 15.90
C SER A 152 3.70 -10.49 14.48
N ILE A 153 4.26 -9.33 14.17
CA ILE A 153 4.75 -9.01 12.82
C ILE A 153 6.26 -9.13 12.80
N GLY A 154 6.73 -10.38 12.66
CA GLY A 154 8.13 -10.67 12.47
C GLY A 154 8.57 -10.46 11.03
N VAL A 155 7.81 -11.04 10.10
CA VAL A 155 8.08 -11.11 8.65
C VAL A 155 6.79 -11.50 7.90
N TYR A 156 6.53 -10.91 6.73
CA TYR A 156 5.34 -11.21 5.92
C TYR A 156 5.49 -10.79 4.46
N TRP A 157 4.64 -11.34 3.60
CA TRP A 157 4.53 -10.98 2.19
C TRP A 157 3.61 -9.79 1.97
N THR A 158 3.93 -8.91 1.02
CA THR A 158 2.99 -7.90 0.51
C THR A 158 3.02 -7.80 -1.01
N ASP A 159 1.95 -7.27 -1.57
CA ASP A 159 1.92 -6.76 -2.94
C ASP A 159 2.82 -5.49 -3.09
N MET A 160 2.87 -4.92 -4.29
CA MET A 160 3.67 -3.72 -4.56
C MET A 160 3.09 -2.43 -3.97
N ASN A 161 1.84 -2.45 -3.51
CA ASN A 161 1.19 -1.37 -2.77
C ASN A 161 1.38 -1.49 -1.25
N GLY A 162 1.94 -2.59 -0.76
CA GLY A 162 2.17 -2.86 0.66
C GLY A 162 1.00 -3.56 1.38
N ASN A 163 -0.01 -4.04 0.65
CA ASN A 163 -1.07 -4.86 1.23
C ASN A 163 -0.54 -6.27 1.49
N ARG A 164 -0.82 -6.82 2.67
CA ARG A 164 -0.41 -8.18 3.00
C ARG A 164 -1.15 -9.18 2.12
N ILE A 165 -0.42 -10.17 1.61
CA ILE A 165 -0.95 -11.20 0.71
C ILE A 165 -0.62 -12.60 1.24
N SER A 166 -1.43 -13.57 0.85
CA SER A 166 -1.18 -15.00 1.02
C SER A 166 -1.29 -15.76 -0.30
N ASN A 167 -1.45 -15.03 -1.40
CA ASN A 167 -1.54 -15.51 -2.75
C ASN A 167 -0.89 -14.51 -3.73
N ALA A 168 -0.32 -15.03 -4.81
CA ALA A 168 0.22 -14.26 -5.94
C ALA A 168 0.13 -15.10 -7.23
N GLU A 169 0.50 -14.54 -8.37
CA GLU A 169 0.53 -15.25 -9.64
C GLU A 169 1.94 -15.31 -10.25
N ILE A 170 2.15 -16.26 -11.16
CA ILE A 170 3.39 -16.31 -11.93
C ILE A 170 3.59 -15.04 -12.76
N GLY A 171 4.74 -14.41 -12.55
CA GLY A 171 5.10 -13.14 -13.16
C GLY A 171 5.07 -11.98 -12.18
N ASP A 172 4.34 -12.11 -11.07
CA ASP A 172 4.16 -11.03 -10.10
C ASP A 172 5.46 -10.75 -9.35
N THR A 173 5.60 -9.51 -8.95
CA THR A 173 6.62 -9.02 -8.04
C THR A 173 5.99 -8.77 -6.68
N VAL A 174 6.53 -9.44 -5.66
CA VAL A 174 6.10 -9.33 -4.27
C VAL A 174 7.20 -8.76 -3.39
N LYS A 175 6.81 -8.20 -2.24
CA LYS A 175 7.74 -7.73 -1.21
C LYS A 175 7.81 -8.70 -0.05
N LEU A 176 9.04 -8.95 0.39
CA LEU A 176 9.37 -9.69 1.60
C LEU A 176 9.65 -8.65 2.68
N VAL A 177 8.72 -8.45 3.60
CA VAL A 177 8.82 -7.39 4.61
C VAL A 177 9.25 -8.00 5.93
N ALA A 178 10.33 -7.48 6.51
CA ALA A 178 10.82 -7.84 7.84
C ALA A 178 10.83 -6.62 8.76
N ARG A 179 9.99 -6.64 9.79
CA ARG A 179 9.95 -5.57 10.80
C ARG A 179 10.88 -5.87 11.97
N GLY A 180 11.53 -4.83 12.47
CA GLY A 180 12.52 -4.94 13.55
C GLY A 180 13.80 -5.68 13.13
N VAL A 181 13.99 -5.90 11.84
CA VAL A 181 15.23 -6.39 11.23
C VAL A 181 15.90 -5.21 10.55
N SER A 182 17.21 -5.04 10.71
CA SER A 182 17.97 -3.91 10.15
C SER A 182 18.95 -4.31 9.04
N SER A 183 19.14 -5.62 8.83
CA SER A 183 20.02 -6.18 7.82
C SER A 183 19.76 -7.67 7.64
N GLY A 184 20.09 -8.21 6.46
CA GLY A 184 20.01 -9.65 6.17
C GLY A 184 19.52 -9.90 4.75
N ASN A 185 19.70 -11.13 4.29
CA ASN A 185 19.09 -11.61 3.06
C ASN A 185 17.85 -12.43 3.42
N PHE A 186 16.87 -12.42 2.52
CA PHE A 186 15.69 -13.24 2.60
C PHE A 186 15.93 -14.54 1.83
N GLU A 187 15.76 -15.66 2.52
CA GLU A 187 15.84 -16.98 1.92
C GLU A 187 14.43 -17.49 1.62
N ILE A 188 14.11 -17.74 0.36
CA ILE A 188 12.79 -18.24 -0.06
C ILE A 188 12.87 -19.75 -0.22
N LYS A 189 11.90 -20.45 0.37
CA LYS A 189 11.72 -21.89 0.34
C LYS A 189 10.26 -22.22 0.07
N GLU A 190 10.01 -23.45 -0.33
CA GLU A 190 8.68 -24.02 -0.45
C GLU A 190 8.63 -25.25 0.46
N ASP A 191 7.58 -25.35 1.27
CA ASP A 191 7.46 -26.33 2.35
C ASP A 191 6.96 -27.65 1.81
N ASP A 192 7.57 -28.75 2.24
CA ASP A 192 7.40 -30.04 1.61
C ASP A 192 7.42 -31.13 2.70
N VAL A 193 6.65 -32.21 2.54
CA VAL A 193 6.41 -33.18 3.64
C VAL A 193 7.72 -33.82 4.16
N VAL A 194 8.76 -33.86 3.31
CA VAL A 194 10.02 -34.54 3.61
C VAL A 194 11.23 -33.60 3.55
N LEU A 195 11.33 -32.73 2.54
CA LEU A 195 12.46 -31.82 2.35
C LEU A 195 12.06 -30.60 1.52
N ASP A 196 12.06 -29.43 2.16
CA ASP A 196 11.74 -28.15 1.54
C ASP A 196 12.60 -27.84 0.30
N ASP A 197 11.95 -27.29 -0.71
CA ASP A 197 12.61 -26.86 -1.93
C ASP A 197 13.27 -25.48 -1.75
N ASN A 198 14.55 -25.41 -2.10
CA ASN A 198 15.33 -24.17 -1.98
C ASN A 198 15.11 -23.29 -3.21
N ILE A 199 14.22 -22.30 -3.09
CA ILE A 199 13.86 -21.42 -4.20
C ILE A 199 14.91 -20.33 -4.41
N ARG A 200 15.18 -19.53 -3.38
CA ARG A 200 16.19 -18.45 -3.40
C ARG A 200 16.94 -18.43 -2.09
N THR A 201 18.01 -19.23 -1.98
CA THR A 201 18.81 -19.34 -0.74
C THR A 201 20.31 -19.12 -0.99
N GLY A 202 21.08 -18.89 0.09
CA GLY A 202 22.53 -18.69 0.02
C GLY A 202 22.94 -17.52 -0.89
N ALA A 203 23.78 -17.80 -1.89
CA ALA A 203 24.23 -16.77 -2.83
C ALA A 203 23.13 -16.20 -3.75
N SER A 204 21.99 -16.91 -3.84
CA SER A 204 20.83 -16.50 -4.62
C SER A 204 19.71 -15.87 -3.79
N ALA A 205 19.91 -15.76 -2.47
CA ALA A 205 18.96 -15.15 -1.55
C ALA A 205 18.66 -13.70 -1.93
N ILE A 206 17.43 -13.26 -1.66
CA ILE A 206 16.99 -11.91 -2.00
C ILE A 206 17.65 -10.91 -1.05
N VAL A 207 18.35 -9.93 -1.61
CA VAL A 207 19.00 -8.88 -0.82
C VAL A 207 17.94 -7.87 -0.36
N GLY A 208 17.86 -7.66 0.95
CA GLY A 208 16.97 -6.64 1.51
C GLY A 208 17.56 -5.24 1.47
N ASN A 209 16.68 -4.24 1.54
CA ASN A 209 17.03 -2.82 1.66
C ASN A 209 16.14 -2.15 2.72
N ALA A 210 16.64 -1.09 3.36
CA ALA A 210 15.85 -0.31 4.30
C ALA A 210 14.79 0.52 3.55
N VAL A 211 13.52 0.36 3.93
CA VAL A 211 12.38 1.15 3.44
C VAL A 211 11.60 1.63 4.65
N GLY A 212 11.79 2.91 5.02
CA GLY A 212 11.23 3.44 6.26
C GLY A 212 11.84 2.75 7.49
N SER A 213 11.01 2.15 8.34
CA SER A 213 11.43 1.35 9.51
C SER A 213 11.68 -0.13 9.19
N ASP A 214 11.36 -0.56 7.97
CA ASP A 214 11.25 -1.96 7.61
C ASP A 214 12.45 -2.36 6.75
N TRP A 215 12.85 -3.63 6.83
CA TRP A 215 13.80 -4.22 5.90
C TRP A 215 13.01 -4.98 4.84
N VAL A 216 13.21 -4.65 3.57
CA VAL A 216 12.34 -5.12 2.48
C VAL A 216 13.17 -5.75 1.37
N GLY A 217 12.86 -7.01 1.05
CA GLY A 217 13.30 -7.70 -0.16
C GLY A 217 12.23 -7.60 -1.25
N VAL A 218 12.63 -7.73 -2.51
CA VAL A 218 11.71 -7.73 -3.66
C VAL A 218 12.00 -8.97 -4.49
N TRP A 219 10.97 -9.75 -4.79
CA TRP A 219 11.09 -10.98 -5.57
C TRP A 219 10.06 -11.02 -6.68
N THR A 220 10.53 -11.16 -7.91
CA THR A 220 9.69 -11.44 -9.09
C THR A 220 9.57 -12.95 -9.26
N ILE A 221 8.37 -13.46 -9.11
CA ILE A 221 8.00 -14.86 -9.27
C ILE A 221 8.17 -15.21 -10.75
N ASN A 222 9.03 -16.20 -11.03
CA ASN A 222 9.39 -16.54 -12.41
C ASN A 222 9.49 -18.05 -12.60
N ASN A 223 9.39 -18.48 -13.86
CA ASN A 223 9.36 -19.89 -14.22
C ASN A 223 10.63 -20.67 -13.79
N ALA A 224 11.78 -19.99 -13.66
CA ALA A 224 13.01 -20.67 -13.23
C ALA A 224 13.00 -20.98 -11.73
N ASP A 225 12.31 -20.17 -10.93
CA ASP A 225 12.08 -20.43 -9.51
C ASP A 225 11.00 -21.50 -9.33
N MET A 226 9.90 -21.41 -10.06
CA MET A 226 8.81 -22.40 -10.00
C MET A 226 9.22 -23.79 -10.52
N ALA A 227 10.20 -23.88 -11.42
CA ALA A 227 10.71 -25.17 -11.87
C ALA A 227 11.44 -25.96 -10.77
N LYS A 228 11.77 -25.33 -9.64
CA LYS A 228 12.45 -25.98 -8.51
C LYS A 228 11.50 -26.79 -7.64
N THR A 229 10.22 -26.41 -7.58
CA THR A 229 9.21 -27.04 -6.71
C THR A 229 8.58 -28.31 -7.27
N SER A 230 9.07 -28.78 -8.42
CA SER A 230 8.52 -29.96 -9.12
C SER A 230 7.01 -29.90 -9.42
N GLY A 231 6.40 -28.71 -9.41
CA GLY A 231 4.98 -28.50 -9.67
C GLY A 231 4.12 -28.27 -8.44
N ASP A 232 4.69 -28.25 -7.23
CA ASP A 232 4.01 -27.78 -6.02
C ASP A 232 4.14 -26.25 -5.91
N TRP A 233 3.02 -25.54 -5.97
CA TRP A 233 3.04 -24.07 -6.04
C TRP A 233 2.31 -23.45 -4.84
N ASP A 234 2.08 -24.24 -3.80
CA ASP A 234 1.49 -23.81 -2.55
C ASP A 234 2.62 -23.63 -1.49
N GLU A 235 2.30 -23.08 -0.32
CA GLU A 235 3.15 -23.17 0.87
C GLU A 235 4.57 -22.52 0.77
N PHE A 236 4.76 -21.52 -0.10
CA PHE A 236 6.02 -20.75 -0.13
C PHE A 236 6.20 -19.89 1.11
N TYR A 237 7.39 -19.89 1.69
CA TYR A 237 7.73 -19.01 2.81
C TYR A 237 9.13 -18.42 2.64
N PHE A 238 9.41 -17.37 3.42
CA PHE A 238 10.74 -16.84 3.50
C PHE A 238 11.26 -16.75 4.93
N GLU A 239 12.59 -16.81 5.04
CA GLU A 239 13.31 -16.68 6.30
C GLU A 239 14.26 -15.50 6.27
N ILE A 240 14.37 -14.80 7.40
CA ILE A 240 15.42 -13.80 7.63
C ILE A 240 15.70 -13.67 9.13
N GLY A 241 16.98 -13.77 9.49
CA GLY A 241 17.41 -13.60 10.89
C GLY A 241 16.75 -14.58 11.86
N GLY A 242 16.41 -15.79 11.40
CA GLY A 242 15.73 -16.82 12.21
C GLY A 242 14.21 -16.61 12.36
N LYS A 243 13.62 -15.64 11.67
CA LYS A 243 12.17 -15.46 11.56
C LYS A 243 11.66 -16.08 10.28
N VAL A 244 10.45 -16.63 10.30
CA VAL A 244 9.78 -17.32 9.18
C VAL A 244 8.46 -16.63 8.87
N SER A 245 8.18 -16.36 7.58
CA SER A 245 6.92 -15.77 7.14
C SER A 245 5.74 -16.75 7.23
N GLU A 246 4.53 -16.22 7.03
CA GLU A 246 3.41 -17.07 6.62
C GLU A 246 3.63 -17.60 5.18
N TYR A 247 2.83 -18.58 4.82
CA TYR A 247 2.81 -19.17 3.49
C TYR A 247 2.19 -18.23 2.44
N LEU A 248 2.67 -18.37 1.21
CA LEU A 248 2.21 -17.71 -0.01
C LEU A 248 1.95 -18.80 -1.05
N ASP A 249 0.73 -18.85 -1.58
CA ASP A 249 0.39 -19.74 -2.69
C ASP A 249 0.55 -19.00 -4.03
N ILE A 250 0.96 -19.69 -5.09
CA ILE A 250 1.26 -19.09 -6.40
C ILE A 250 0.39 -19.74 -7.47
N ASP A 251 -0.45 -18.96 -8.16
CA ASP A 251 -1.24 -19.47 -9.28
C ASP A 251 -0.38 -19.66 -10.54
N HIS A 252 -0.61 -20.79 -11.22
CA HIS A 252 -0.02 -21.14 -12.52
C HIS A 252 -0.47 -20.24 -13.68
N VAL A 253 -1.61 -19.57 -13.53
CA VAL A 253 -2.14 -18.66 -14.54
C VAL A 253 -1.79 -17.23 -14.18
N GLY A 254 -0.78 -16.69 -14.86
CA GLY A 254 -0.42 -15.27 -14.71
C GLY A 254 -1.58 -14.36 -15.13
N SER A 255 -2.00 -13.50 -14.22
CA SER A 255 -2.72 -12.26 -14.53
C SER A 255 -1.70 -11.10 -14.59
N ASP A 256 -2.13 -9.97 -15.14
CA ASP A 256 -1.29 -8.77 -15.24
C ASP A 256 -2.19 -7.57 -14.97
N ASP A 257 -2.03 -6.93 -13.80
CA ASP A 257 -2.76 -5.71 -13.54
C ASP A 257 -2.24 -4.58 -14.45
N ILE A 258 -3.18 -3.79 -14.98
CA ILE A 258 -2.82 -2.76 -15.94
C ILE A 258 -2.09 -1.61 -15.22
N MET A 259 -0.80 -1.47 -15.51
CA MET A 259 -0.02 -0.29 -15.10
C MET A 259 -0.67 1.01 -15.60
N ASN A 260 -0.90 1.94 -14.67
CA ASN A 260 -1.39 3.28 -15.00
C ASN A 260 -0.62 4.36 -14.24
N VAL A 261 -0.30 5.46 -14.92
CA VAL A 261 0.27 6.68 -14.33
C VAL A 261 -0.70 7.84 -14.52
N SER A 262 -0.80 8.71 -13.53
CA SER A 262 -1.66 9.90 -13.60
C SER A 262 -1.00 11.08 -12.91
N ILE A 263 -1.11 12.26 -13.54
CA ILE A 263 -0.73 13.52 -12.91
C ILE A 263 -1.99 14.05 -12.22
N ILE A 264 -2.00 13.99 -10.89
CA ILE A 264 -3.13 14.44 -10.06
C ILE A 264 -3.17 15.96 -9.99
N THR A 265 -2.00 16.57 -9.77
CA THR A 265 -1.80 18.01 -9.90
C THR A 265 -0.42 18.28 -10.48
N PRO A 266 -0.27 19.24 -11.40
CA PRO A 266 -1.38 19.99 -11.98
C PRO A 266 -2.15 19.18 -13.02
N TYR A 267 -3.48 19.34 -13.07
CA TYR A 267 -4.29 18.74 -14.14
C TYR A 267 -4.18 19.57 -15.44
N CYS A 268 -4.42 18.95 -16.59
CA CYS A 268 -4.26 19.65 -17.87
C CYS A 268 -5.25 20.82 -17.97
N GLY A 269 -4.77 21.99 -18.36
CA GLY A 269 -5.53 23.24 -18.36
C GLY A 269 -5.49 24.00 -17.04
N GLN A 270 -4.88 23.46 -15.98
CA GLN A 270 -4.69 24.22 -14.76
C GLN A 270 -3.73 25.40 -14.99
N TYR A 271 -3.95 26.49 -14.25
CA TYR A 271 -3.09 27.67 -14.30
C TYR A 271 -2.66 28.15 -12.91
N PHE A 272 -1.53 28.85 -12.88
CA PHE A 272 -0.93 29.45 -11.69
C PHE A 272 -0.45 30.85 -12.00
N ASP A 273 -0.30 31.68 -10.97
CA ASP A 273 0.43 32.95 -11.12
C ASP A 273 1.94 32.67 -11.05
N GLU A 274 2.74 33.42 -11.82
CA GLU A 274 4.20 33.36 -11.75
C GLU A 274 4.72 33.52 -10.32
N GLY A 275 5.74 32.74 -9.96
CA GLY A 275 6.37 32.79 -8.63
C GLY A 275 5.58 32.11 -7.51
N VAL A 276 4.36 31.62 -7.78
CA VAL A 276 3.59 30.83 -6.81
C VAL A 276 4.16 29.41 -6.72
N VAL A 277 4.24 28.89 -5.50
CA VAL A 277 4.60 27.49 -5.24
C VAL A 277 3.41 26.60 -5.58
N SER A 278 3.62 25.68 -6.52
CA SER A 278 2.66 24.67 -6.94
C SER A 278 3.15 23.28 -6.54
N ASN A 279 2.24 22.43 -6.07
CA ASN A 279 2.58 21.02 -5.82
C ASN A 279 2.35 20.19 -7.07
N ILE A 280 3.36 19.40 -7.41
CA ILE A 280 3.32 18.38 -8.45
C ILE A 280 3.14 17.04 -7.75
N VAL A 281 2.04 16.36 -8.08
CA VAL A 281 1.67 15.08 -7.51
C VAL A 281 1.37 14.12 -8.66
N VAL A 282 2.16 13.05 -8.73
CA VAL A 282 2.00 11.95 -9.68
C VAL A 282 1.67 10.71 -8.88
N SER A 283 0.65 9.98 -9.33
CA SER A 283 0.26 8.69 -8.78
C SER A 283 0.46 7.60 -9.81
N THR A 284 0.73 6.40 -9.32
CA THR A 284 0.79 5.17 -10.12
C THR A 284 -0.08 4.10 -9.51
N SER A 285 -0.52 3.16 -10.34
CA SER A 285 -1.21 1.95 -9.90
C SER A 285 -0.73 0.78 -10.75
N ASP A 286 -0.20 -0.21 -10.06
CA ASP A 286 0.22 -1.52 -10.56
C ASP A 286 0.46 -2.36 -9.29
N THR A 287 -0.36 -3.38 -9.08
CA THR A 287 -0.47 -4.11 -7.81
C THR A 287 0.58 -5.21 -7.72
N ASP A 288 0.91 -5.80 -8.86
CA ASP A 288 1.73 -6.97 -9.04
C ASP A 288 3.08 -6.65 -9.69
N ASP A 289 3.31 -5.50 -10.34
CA ASP A 289 4.62 -5.22 -10.94
C ASP A 289 5.42 -4.08 -10.26
N LEU A 290 6.76 -4.17 -10.31
CA LEU A 290 7.64 -3.07 -9.91
C LEU A 290 7.63 -1.96 -10.96
N ILE A 291 7.26 -0.75 -10.55
CA ILE A 291 7.29 0.43 -11.41
C ILE A 291 8.57 1.24 -11.19
N THR A 292 9.19 1.63 -12.30
CA THR A 292 10.19 2.71 -12.35
C THR A 292 9.65 3.88 -13.17
N GLY A 293 9.73 5.10 -12.64
CA GLY A 293 9.12 6.28 -13.24
C GLY A 293 10.01 7.51 -13.22
N THR A 294 9.75 8.41 -14.17
CA THR A 294 10.35 9.74 -14.22
C THR A 294 9.28 10.81 -14.44
N VAL A 295 9.39 11.93 -13.73
CA VAL A 295 8.57 13.13 -13.95
C VAL A 295 9.46 14.27 -14.42
N LYS A 296 9.11 14.89 -15.54
CA LYS A 296 9.82 15.99 -16.17
C LYS A 296 8.94 17.24 -16.21
N VAL A 297 9.49 18.36 -15.76
CA VAL A 297 8.80 19.66 -15.74
C VAL A 297 9.83 20.77 -15.72
N ASN A 298 9.72 21.74 -16.63
CA ASN A 298 10.56 22.95 -16.62
C ASN A 298 12.08 22.65 -16.52
N GLY A 299 12.55 21.64 -17.28
CA GLY A 299 13.95 21.18 -17.28
C GLY A 299 14.39 20.37 -16.05
N ILE A 300 13.53 20.20 -15.05
CA ILE A 300 13.75 19.30 -13.90
C ILE A 300 13.29 17.90 -14.27
N GLU A 301 14.05 16.91 -13.83
CA GLU A 301 13.71 15.48 -13.92
C GLU A 301 13.86 14.85 -12.53
N LYS A 302 12.82 14.12 -12.09
CA LYS A 302 12.83 13.37 -10.82
C LYS A 302 12.36 11.94 -11.03
N ASN A 303 13.01 11.01 -10.34
CA ASN A 303 12.66 9.59 -10.39
C ASN A 303 11.64 9.24 -9.29
N PHE A 304 10.81 8.24 -9.55
CA PHE A 304 9.84 7.70 -8.60
C PHE A 304 9.53 6.21 -8.90
N SER A 305 8.75 5.56 -8.04
CA SER A 305 8.33 4.15 -8.17
C SER A 305 6.83 3.99 -7.89
N ASN A 306 6.35 2.79 -7.52
CA ASN A 306 4.93 2.48 -7.29
C ASN A 306 4.18 3.46 -6.36
N ALA A 307 4.87 4.10 -5.41
CA ALA A 307 4.27 5.09 -4.52
C ALA A 307 3.97 6.45 -5.19
N GLY A 308 4.37 6.65 -6.44
CA GLY A 308 4.33 7.94 -7.11
C GLY A 308 5.33 8.94 -6.51
N ILE A 309 5.06 10.23 -6.71
CA ILE A 309 5.90 11.32 -6.17
C ILE A 309 5.09 12.58 -5.92
N SER A 310 5.47 13.31 -4.87
CA SER A 310 4.95 14.63 -4.55
C SER A 310 6.10 15.59 -4.25
N PHE A 311 6.10 16.76 -4.89
CA PHE A 311 7.08 17.82 -4.60
C PHE A 311 6.56 19.21 -4.97
N ALA A 312 7.04 20.22 -4.24
CA ALA A 312 6.82 21.62 -4.56
C ALA A 312 7.69 22.07 -5.73
N HIS A 313 7.12 22.89 -6.61
CA HIS A 313 7.80 23.53 -7.73
C HIS A 313 7.30 24.97 -7.91
N THR A 314 8.19 25.88 -8.31
CA THR A 314 7.84 27.28 -8.59
C THR A 314 8.27 27.61 -10.01
N PHE A 315 7.33 28.12 -10.80
CA PHE A 315 7.60 28.60 -12.15
C PHE A 315 8.04 30.06 -12.08
N GLY A 316 9.31 30.31 -12.42
CA GLY A 316 9.92 31.65 -12.36
C GLY A 316 9.81 32.46 -13.65
N SER A 317 8.96 32.04 -14.58
CA SER A 317 8.66 32.76 -15.82
C SER A 317 7.23 32.43 -16.26
N PRO A 318 6.48 33.38 -16.82
CA PRO A 318 5.16 33.10 -17.38
C PRO A 318 5.28 32.30 -18.68
N GLY A 319 4.20 31.60 -19.05
CA GLY A 319 4.11 30.85 -20.30
C GLY A 319 3.36 29.53 -20.16
N ASN A 320 3.47 28.69 -21.19
CA ASN A 320 2.86 27.37 -21.22
C ASN A 320 3.92 26.32 -20.87
N PHE A 321 3.60 25.44 -19.93
CA PHE A 321 4.51 24.40 -19.46
C PHE A 321 3.90 23.02 -19.62
N GLN A 322 4.76 22.02 -19.77
CA GLN A 322 4.36 20.63 -19.84
C GLN A 322 4.96 19.86 -18.67
N VAL A 323 4.11 19.11 -17.97
CA VAL A 323 4.50 18.09 -17.00
C VAL A 323 4.33 16.74 -17.69
N VAL A 324 5.40 15.95 -17.76
CA VAL A 324 5.40 14.61 -18.36
C VAL A 324 5.77 13.61 -17.28
N ALA A 325 4.90 12.65 -16.99
CA ALA A 325 5.21 11.50 -16.15
C ALA A 325 5.22 10.24 -17.02
N GLU A 326 6.34 9.55 -17.08
CA GLU A 326 6.52 8.30 -17.84
C GLU A 326 6.99 7.19 -16.91
N VAL A 327 6.39 6.01 -17.05
CA VAL A 327 6.67 4.83 -16.23
C VAL A 327 6.92 3.59 -17.09
N LEU A 328 7.74 2.69 -16.55
CA LEU A 328 8.08 1.37 -17.08
C LEU A 328 7.93 0.35 -15.94
N ASN A 329 7.16 -0.70 -16.16
CA ASN A 329 7.13 -1.83 -15.22
C ASN A 329 8.22 -2.87 -15.56
N ASP A 330 8.51 -3.77 -14.64
CA ASP A 330 9.50 -4.85 -14.78
C ASP A 330 9.15 -5.86 -15.88
N ARG A 331 7.88 -5.93 -16.32
CA ARG A 331 7.43 -6.64 -17.53
C ARG A 331 7.65 -5.88 -18.85
N GLY A 332 8.19 -4.66 -18.78
CA GLY A 332 8.54 -3.85 -19.95
C GLY A 332 7.38 -3.06 -20.57
N LYS A 333 6.22 -2.98 -19.91
CA LYS A 333 5.09 -2.15 -20.31
C LYS A 333 5.38 -0.69 -19.99
N LYS A 334 4.85 0.21 -20.82
CA LYS A 334 5.01 1.66 -20.65
C LYS A 334 3.67 2.33 -20.44
N SER A 335 3.66 3.36 -19.62
CA SER A 335 2.52 4.28 -19.49
C SER A 335 3.03 5.71 -19.36
N ARG A 336 2.25 6.67 -19.86
CA ARG A 336 2.62 8.08 -19.82
C ARG A 336 1.40 8.97 -19.59
N ALA A 337 1.59 9.97 -18.75
CA ALA A 337 0.64 11.06 -18.54
C ALA A 337 1.30 12.38 -18.89
N ILE A 338 0.55 13.26 -19.58
CA ILE A 338 0.99 14.60 -19.95
C ILE A 338 -0.04 15.58 -19.41
N SER A 339 0.43 16.63 -18.75
CA SER A 339 -0.39 17.75 -18.29
C SER A 339 0.23 19.04 -18.79
N ASN A 340 -0.48 19.71 -19.70
CA ASN A 340 -0.12 21.05 -20.16
C ASN A 340 -0.81 22.08 -19.26
N ILE A 341 -0.05 23.06 -18.79
CA ILE A 341 -0.49 24.08 -17.83
C ILE A 341 -0.08 25.47 -18.30
N MET A 342 -0.64 26.49 -17.65
CA MET A 342 -0.34 27.88 -17.93
C MET A 342 0.17 28.60 -16.68
N VAL A 343 1.20 29.41 -16.82
CA VAL A 343 1.72 30.28 -15.76
C VAL A 343 1.50 31.71 -16.21
N LEU A 344 0.65 32.42 -15.51
CA LEU A 344 0.20 33.75 -15.86
C LEU A 344 1.14 34.80 -15.28
N ASP A 345 1.53 35.76 -16.11
CA ASP A 345 2.27 36.94 -15.68
C ASP A 345 1.38 37.87 -14.84
N LYS A 346 1.89 38.26 -13.68
CA LYS A 346 1.21 39.13 -12.74
C LYS A 346 2.16 40.15 -12.14
N ASN A 347 1.87 41.43 -12.39
CA ASN A 347 2.65 42.54 -11.86
C ASN A 347 1.80 43.37 -10.90
N ALA A 348 2.31 43.58 -9.68
CA ALA A 348 1.65 44.37 -8.63
C ALA A 348 0.17 44.00 -8.38
N GLY A 349 -0.18 42.72 -8.54
CA GLY A 349 -1.54 42.22 -8.34
C GLY A 349 -2.45 42.27 -9.57
N SER A 350 -1.98 42.79 -10.71
CA SER A 350 -2.71 42.83 -11.98
C SER A 350 -2.09 41.91 -13.02
N TYR A 351 -2.92 41.22 -13.80
CA TYR A 351 -2.45 40.37 -14.89
C TYR A 351 -1.90 41.20 -16.05
N VAL A 352 -0.75 40.78 -16.59
CA VAL A 352 -0.14 41.42 -17.77
C VAL A 352 -0.82 40.89 -19.03
N ASP A 353 -1.11 41.78 -19.97
CA ASP A 353 -1.74 41.45 -21.24
C ASP A 353 -0.98 40.34 -21.98
N GLY A 354 -1.68 39.26 -22.35
CA GLY A 354 -1.07 38.08 -22.94
C GLY A 354 -2.05 36.94 -23.18
N GLU A 355 -1.59 35.93 -23.93
CA GLU A 355 -2.37 34.74 -24.28
C GLU A 355 -1.62 33.48 -23.87
N TYR A 356 -2.34 32.54 -23.26
CA TYR A 356 -1.81 31.30 -22.73
C TYR A 356 -2.72 30.16 -23.17
N VAL A 357 -2.14 28.99 -23.45
CA VAL A 357 -2.90 27.84 -23.92
C VAL A 357 -2.33 26.53 -23.41
N ALA A 358 -3.21 25.70 -22.89
CA ALA A 358 -2.94 24.33 -22.51
C ALA A 358 -3.73 23.41 -23.45
N ALA A 359 -3.03 22.84 -24.45
CA ALA A 359 -3.59 21.83 -25.34
C ALA A 359 -3.76 20.51 -24.57
N CYS A 360 -4.98 20.00 -24.45
CA CYS A 360 -5.23 18.80 -23.65
C CYS A 360 -5.87 17.73 -24.51
N ILE A 361 -5.18 16.60 -24.70
CA ILE A 361 -5.77 15.36 -25.24
C ILE A 361 -6.25 14.57 -24.02
N LYS A 362 -7.56 14.51 -23.82
CA LYS A 362 -8.19 13.75 -22.74
C LYS A 362 -8.23 12.26 -23.10
N GLU A 363 -8.57 11.94 -24.34
CA GLU A 363 -8.61 10.57 -24.87
C GLU A 363 -8.07 10.52 -26.32
N PRO A 364 -7.37 9.44 -26.71
CA PRO A 364 -6.97 8.31 -25.86
C PRO A 364 -5.81 8.67 -24.92
N LYS A 365 -5.57 7.89 -23.87
CA LYS A 365 -4.35 8.03 -23.05
C LYS A 365 -3.14 7.52 -23.84
N ASP A 366 -1.97 8.10 -23.58
CA ASP A 366 -0.72 7.60 -24.16
C ASP A 366 -0.47 6.14 -23.78
N PHE A 367 0.11 5.37 -24.71
CA PHE A 367 0.35 3.93 -24.59
C PHE A 367 -0.90 3.05 -24.35
N THR A 368 -2.11 3.58 -24.54
CA THR A 368 -3.32 2.75 -24.54
C THR A 368 -3.26 1.72 -25.66
N ASN A 369 -3.54 0.46 -25.34
CA ASN A 369 -3.74 -0.58 -26.34
C ASN A 369 -5.11 -0.41 -26.99
N ILE A 370 -5.14 -0.04 -28.28
CA ILE A 370 -6.37 0.17 -29.04
C ILE A 370 -6.50 -0.94 -30.07
N HIS A 371 -7.61 -1.68 -30.02
CA HIS A 371 -7.89 -2.74 -30.97
C HIS A 371 -8.32 -2.16 -32.33
N GLY A 372 -7.54 -2.45 -33.37
CA GLY A 372 -7.82 -2.01 -34.73
C GLY A 372 -7.11 -0.70 -35.08
N SER A 373 -7.65 0.02 -36.05
CA SER A 373 -7.02 1.24 -36.59
C SER A 373 -7.88 2.50 -36.45
N VAL A 374 -9.02 2.39 -35.78
CA VAL A 374 -9.96 3.49 -35.57
C VAL A 374 -9.78 3.98 -34.14
N VAL A 375 -9.50 5.28 -33.99
CA VAL A 375 -9.18 5.90 -32.71
C VAL A 375 -10.05 7.14 -32.52
N ASP A 376 -10.75 7.19 -31.39
CA ASP A 376 -11.50 8.38 -30.98
C ASP A 376 -10.59 9.34 -30.22
N PHE A 377 -10.65 10.62 -30.60
CA PHE A 377 -9.91 11.70 -29.97
C PHE A 377 -10.88 12.65 -29.27
N ASP A 378 -10.57 12.99 -28.02
CA ASP A 378 -11.26 14.02 -27.23
C ASP A 378 -10.22 14.99 -26.68
N ALA A 379 -10.26 16.24 -27.13
CA ALA A 379 -9.45 17.35 -26.64
C ALA A 379 -10.29 18.49 -26.03
N SER A 380 -11.52 18.17 -25.60
CA SER A 380 -12.50 19.13 -25.07
C SER A 380 -12.09 19.82 -23.77
N THR A 381 -11.09 19.28 -23.07
CA THR A 381 -10.53 19.86 -21.83
C THR A 381 -9.44 20.90 -22.08
N THR A 382 -9.09 21.17 -23.35
CA THR A 382 -8.18 22.26 -23.72
C THR A 382 -8.68 23.58 -23.11
N LEU A 383 -7.77 24.35 -22.51
CA LEU A 383 -8.07 25.65 -21.91
C LEU A 383 -7.18 26.72 -22.53
N GLY A 384 -7.80 27.85 -22.87
CA GLY A 384 -7.12 29.08 -23.21
C GLY A 384 -7.36 30.17 -22.18
N ILE A 385 -6.40 31.07 -22.01
CA ILE A 385 -6.52 32.27 -21.18
C ILE A 385 -6.08 33.47 -22.00
N ARG A 386 -6.92 34.51 -22.00
CA ARG A 386 -6.57 35.83 -22.54
C ARG A 386 -6.60 36.84 -21.40
N ALA A 387 -5.43 37.34 -21.02
CA ALA A 387 -5.28 38.42 -20.06
C ALA A 387 -5.33 39.77 -20.79
N SER A 388 -6.13 40.70 -20.28
CA SER A 388 -6.20 42.06 -20.78
C SER A 388 -6.71 43.01 -19.70
N GLY A 389 -6.08 44.18 -19.56
CA GLY A 389 -6.55 45.25 -18.68
C GLY A 389 -6.51 44.86 -17.20
N GLY A 390 -5.52 44.06 -16.80
CA GLY A 390 -5.31 43.64 -15.40
C GLY A 390 -6.17 42.45 -14.94
N SER A 391 -7.04 41.93 -15.80
CA SER A 391 -7.90 40.74 -15.57
C SER A 391 -7.68 39.70 -16.67
N PHE A 392 -8.27 38.51 -16.55
CA PHE A 392 -8.26 37.53 -17.63
C PHE A 392 -9.63 36.88 -17.85
N VAL A 393 -9.81 36.31 -19.04
CA VAL A 393 -10.94 35.45 -19.38
C VAL A 393 -10.45 34.07 -19.76
N GLU A 394 -11.21 33.06 -19.35
CA GLU A 394 -11.02 31.68 -19.79
C GLU A 394 -11.77 31.44 -21.10
N ILE A 395 -11.12 30.73 -22.02
CA ILE A 395 -11.67 30.35 -23.31
C ILE A 395 -11.75 28.82 -23.31
N ARG A 396 -12.95 28.27 -23.45
CA ARG A 396 -13.21 26.82 -23.41
C ARG A 396 -13.92 26.39 -24.68
N PRO A 397 -13.47 25.32 -25.36
CA PRO A 397 -14.10 24.89 -26.61
C PRO A 397 -15.57 24.49 -26.40
N THR A 398 -15.88 23.83 -25.28
CA THR A 398 -17.24 23.42 -24.89
C THR A 398 -18.19 24.57 -24.58
N GLN A 399 -17.67 25.79 -24.42
CA GLN A 399 -18.44 27.02 -24.18
C GLN A 399 -18.44 27.95 -25.40
N GLY A 400 -18.12 27.43 -26.60
CA GLY A 400 -18.07 28.20 -27.83
C GLY A 400 -16.77 28.98 -28.03
N GLY A 401 -15.73 28.71 -27.23
CA GLY A 401 -14.40 29.25 -27.40
C GLY A 401 -13.83 28.92 -28.79
N VAL A 402 -13.17 29.90 -29.39
CA VAL A 402 -12.59 29.80 -30.73
C VAL A 402 -11.09 29.52 -30.60
N PHE A 403 -10.62 28.51 -31.30
CA PHE A 403 -9.21 28.10 -31.31
C PHE A 403 -8.77 27.72 -32.73
N SER A 404 -7.46 27.74 -32.95
CA SER A 404 -6.82 27.09 -34.09
C SER A 404 -6.18 25.78 -33.64
N TRP A 405 -6.65 24.66 -34.22
CA TRP A 405 -6.26 23.30 -33.87
C TRP A 405 -5.31 22.72 -34.92
N TYR A 406 -4.17 22.22 -34.49
CA TYR A 406 -3.15 21.62 -35.35
C TYR A 406 -2.85 20.20 -34.87
N TRP A 407 -3.50 19.22 -35.50
CA TRP A 407 -3.25 17.81 -35.25
C TRP A 407 -2.23 17.25 -36.25
N THR A 408 -1.29 16.45 -35.75
CA THR A 408 -0.39 15.65 -36.58
C THR A 408 -0.44 14.19 -36.12
N PHE A 409 -0.63 13.26 -37.06
CA PHE A 409 -0.71 11.82 -36.82
C PHE A 409 0.48 11.11 -37.47
N TYR A 410 1.18 10.31 -36.67
CA TYR A 410 2.37 9.54 -37.05
C TYR A 410 2.03 8.04 -37.13
N PRO A 411 2.78 7.26 -37.93
CA PRO A 411 4.03 7.63 -38.62
C PRO A 411 3.87 8.38 -39.95
N GLN A 412 2.65 8.46 -40.52
CA GLN A 412 2.45 8.99 -41.88
C GLN A 412 2.48 10.53 -41.97
N ASN A 413 2.65 11.23 -40.85
CA ASN A 413 2.70 12.69 -40.76
C ASN A 413 1.44 13.36 -41.37
N ILE A 414 0.27 12.76 -41.13
CA ILE A 414 -1.02 13.28 -41.59
C ILE A 414 -1.35 14.52 -40.76
N LYS A 415 -1.63 15.64 -41.43
CA LYS A 415 -1.95 16.91 -40.77
C LYS A 415 -3.43 17.22 -40.89
N ARG A 416 -4.03 17.68 -39.80
CA ARG A 416 -5.42 18.14 -39.74
C ARG A 416 -5.45 19.48 -39.02
N ASN A 417 -5.61 20.55 -39.80
CA ASN A 417 -5.61 21.93 -39.31
C ASN A 417 -7.00 22.52 -39.44
N LEU A 418 -7.54 23.02 -38.33
CA LEU A 418 -8.86 23.65 -38.27
C LEU A 418 -8.69 24.99 -37.55
N LEU A 419 -8.68 26.07 -38.35
CA LEU A 419 -8.30 27.40 -37.88
C LEU A 419 -9.52 28.18 -37.40
N ASN A 420 -9.34 28.94 -36.32
CA ASN A 420 -10.31 29.90 -35.79
C ASN A 420 -11.74 29.35 -35.76
N THR A 421 -11.93 28.19 -35.13
CA THR A 421 -13.23 27.52 -35.08
C THR A 421 -13.59 27.08 -33.66
N SER A 422 -14.89 27.08 -33.39
CA SER A 422 -15.52 26.48 -32.20
C SER A 422 -16.25 25.18 -32.54
N ASN A 423 -16.09 24.66 -33.77
CA ASN A 423 -16.77 23.45 -34.20
C ASN A 423 -16.23 22.22 -33.43
N THR A 424 -17.14 21.46 -32.82
CA THR A 424 -16.84 20.25 -32.05
C THR A 424 -15.95 19.27 -32.79
N SER A 425 -16.11 19.13 -34.11
CA SER A 425 -15.28 18.23 -34.92
C SER A 425 -13.79 18.55 -34.88
N ALA A 426 -13.37 19.76 -34.48
CA ALA A 426 -11.97 20.13 -34.37
C ALA A 426 -11.24 19.49 -33.19
N TYR A 427 -11.97 19.10 -32.15
CA TYR A 427 -11.40 18.58 -30.91
C TYR A 427 -12.07 17.29 -30.41
N ILE A 428 -13.25 16.92 -30.92
CA ILE A 428 -13.84 15.58 -30.72
C ILE A 428 -14.11 14.97 -32.10
N PHE A 429 -13.42 13.88 -32.41
CA PHE A 429 -13.53 13.21 -33.71
C PHE A 429 -12.89 11.82 -33.69
N THR A 430 -13.25 11.02 -34.67
CA THR A 430 -12.61 9.74 -34.94
C THR A 430 -11.57 9.90 -36.05
N ALA A 431 -10.40 9.28 -35.90
CA ALA A 431 -9.40 9.16 -36.96
C ALA A 431 -9.12 7.68 -37.27
N THR A 432 -8.84 7.41 -38.55
CA THR A 432 -8.44 6.08 -38.99
C THR A 432 -6.96 6.09 -39.35
N PHE A 433 -6.18 5.27 -38.66
CA PHE A 433 -4.78 5.04 -38.96
C PHE A 433 -4.63 4.01 -40.11
N PRO A 434 -3.64 4.16 -41.00
CA PRO A 434 -3.46 3.22 -42.10
C PRO A 434 -3.02 1.81 -41.67
N ILE A 435 -2.35 1.70 -40.51
CA ILE A 435 -1.80 0.45 -39.96
C ILE A 435 -2.11 0.45 -38.46
N ALA A 436 -2.45 -0.70 -37.90
CA ALA A 436 -2.60 -0.87 -36.46
C ALA A 436 -1.22 -1.05 -35.79
N GLY A 437 -1.04 -0.47 -34.60
CA GLY A 437 0.22 -0.48 -33.85
C GLY A 437 1.14 0.71 -34.14
N ASP A 438 1.94 1.09 -33.14
CA ASP A 438 2.99 2.13 -33.19
C ASP A 438 2.58 3.50 -33.78
N ASN A 439 1.31 3.85 -33.60
CA ASN A 439 0.78 5.15 -33.99
C ASN A 439 0.93 6.17 -32.87
N SER A 440 1.05 7.45 -33.21
CA SER A 440 0.97 8.54 -32.24
C SER A 440 0.30 9.78 -32.83
N ALA A 441 -0.20 10.65 -31.96
CA ALA A 441 -0.77 11.93 -32.33
C ALA A 441 -0.14 13.04 -31.50
N SER A 442 0.02 14.22 -32.11
CA SER A 442 0.42 15.44 -31.42
C SER A 442 -0.59 16.54 -31.68
N LEU A 443 -0.93 17.30 -30.65
CA LEU A 443 -1.81 18.45 -30.73
C LEU A 443 -1.06 19.73 -30.38
N ARG A 444 -1.17 20.74 -31.24
CA ARG A 444 -0.87 22.15 -30.92
C ARG A 444 -2.15 22.96 -31.05
N VAL A 445 -2.35 23.92 -30.14
CA VAL A 445 -3.50 24.81 -30.12
C VAL A 445 -3.03 26.26 -30.03
N GLU A 446 -3.72 27.16 -30.72
CA GLU A 446 -3.51 28.61 -30.69
C GLU A 446 -4.88 29.31 -30.46
N ILE A 447 -4.87 30.51 -29.89
CA ILE A 447 -6.06 31.31 -29.52
C ILE A 447 -6.19 32.54 -30.42
#